data_AF-C5LR76-F1
#
_entry.id   AF-C5LR76-F1
#
_cell.length_a   1.000
_cell.length_b   1.000
_cell.length_c   1.000
_cell.angle_alpha   90.00
_cell.angle_beta   90.00
_cell.angle_gamma   90.00
#
_symmetry.space_group_name_H-M   'P 1'
#
loop_
_entity.id
_entity.type
_entity.pdbx_description
1 polymer ?
#
loop_
_entity_poly.entity_id
_entity_poly.type
_entity_poly.pdbx_seq_one_letter_code
_entity_poly.pdbx_strand_id
1 'polypeptide(L)'
;MQYPNPQIQPPGQVQMATVIGNPMPVGRPTTVLDGMQIVAGLQKVQVRELRQMVEAITGFDQRNKYIVKDEAGRDIFYAVEESNVCERNCYPADCAPWDLHIYVLGPNGLRGDLIHWLTVHRPCSCTCLCANRPVAYVTETSTDQLLGTLHDPYACCDLTFKIKDAAGNDVITGVGGCCQLGMCCPLPCGPCQHVGVELTDSM
;
A
#
# COMPACT_ATOMS: atom_id res chain seq x y z
N MET A 1 -45.82 -73.21 26.87
CA MET A 1 -44.38 -73.03 27.13
C MET A 1 -43.82 -72.21 25.98
N GLN A 2 -43.60 -70.93 26.23
CA GLN A 2 -43.19 -69.92 25.25
C GLN A 2 -41.65 -69.97 25.13
N TYR A 3 -41.12 -70.22 23.93
CA TYR A 3 -39.67 -70.17 23.67
C TYR A 3 -39.22 -68.72 23.47
N PRO A 4 -38.05 -68.31 23.99
CA PRO A 4 -37.59 -66.93 23.90
C PRO A 4 -37.02 -66.59 22.51
N ASN A 5 -37.28 -65.35 22.08
CA ASN A 5 -36.85 -64.75 20.82
C ASN A 5 -35.36 -64.33 20.89
N PRO A 6 -34.49 -64.68 19.91
CA PRO A 6 -33.09 -64.27 19.92
C PRO A 6 -32.95 -62.77 19.62
N GLN A 7 -32.24 -62.04 20.47
CA GLN A 7 -31.82 -60.66 20.21
C GLN A 7 -30.51 -60.65 19.42
N ILE A 8 -30.51 -59.95 18.28
CA ILE A 8 -29.36 -59.73 17.41
C ILE A 8 -28.56 -58.54 17.99
N GLN A 9 -27.31 -58.76 18.39
CA GLN A 9 -26.37 -57.68 18.73
C GLN A 9 -25.52 -57.33 17.49
N PRO A 10 -25.34 -56.05 17.15
CA PRO A 10 -24.48 -55.65 16.03
C PRO A 10 -22.98 -55.82 16.37
N PRO A 11 -22.12 -56.01 15.35
CA PRO A 11 -20.70 -56.29 15.54
C PRO A 11 -19.94 -55.11 16.16
N GLY A 12 -19.02 -55.44 17.07
CA GLY A 12 -18.21 -54.49 17.84
C GLY A 12 -17.35 -53.55 16.99
N GLN A 13 -17.21 -52.32 17.48
CA GLN A 13 -16.34 -51.30 16.91
C GLN A 13 -14.87 -51.64 17.13
N VAL A 14 -14.10 -51.76 16.04
CA VAL A 14 -12.64 -51.76 16.07
C VAL A 14 -12.14 -50.36 16.44
N GLN A 15 -11.39 -50.26 17.53
CA GLN A 15 -10.74 -49.02 17.98
C GLN A 15 -9.55 -48.71 17.08
N MET A 16 -9.59 -47.57 16.39
CA MET A 16 -8.45 -47.03 15.65
C MET A 16 -7.60 -46.22 16.63
N ALA A 17 -6.42 -46.74 16.99
CA ALA A 17 -5.47 -46.06 17.85
C ALA A 17 -4.99 -44.76 17.18
N THR A 18 -5.13 -43.63 17.89
CA THR A 18 -4.67 -42.31 17.46
C THR A 18 -3.14 -42.23 17.55
N VAL A 19 -2.45 -42.22 16.42
CA VAL A 19 -1.04 -41.78 16.37
C VAL A 19 -1.06 -40.24 16.41
N ILE A 20 -0.89 -39.69 17.61
CA ILE A 20 -0.66 -38.26 17.80
C ILE A 20 0.80 -38.00 17.42
N GLY A 21 1.05 -37.78 16.12
CA GLY A 21 2.27 -37.14 15.67
C GLY A 21 2.17 -35.66 16.00
N ASN A 22 3.00 -35.15 16.92
CA ASN A 22 3.16 -33.71 17.08
C ASN A 22 3.49 -33.12 15.71
N PRO A 23 2.73 -32.14 15.20
CA PRO A 23 3.16 -31.43 14.00
C PRO A 23 4.48 -30.74 14.34
N MET A 24 5.55 -31.12 13.65
CA MET A 24 6.75 -30.29 13.64
C MET A 24 6.32 -28.87 13.25
N PRO A 25 6.81 -27.82 13.93
CA PRO A 25 6.60 -26.48 13.45
C PRO A 25 7.22 -26.43 12.05
N VAL A 26 6.35 -26.36 11.03
CA VAL A 26 6.77 -26.07 9.67
C VAL A 26 7.48 -24.73 9.77
N GLY A 27 8.82 -24.76 9.66
CA GLY A 27 9.61 -23.55 9.57
C GLY A 27 9.02 -22.72 8.45
N ARG A 28 8.48 -21.55 8.80
CA ARG A 28 8.03 -20.56 7.84
C ARG A 28 9.20 -20.34 6.87
N PRO A 29 9.03 -20.52 5.55
CA PRO A 29 10.12 -20.29 4.61
C PRO A 29 10.64 -18.87 4.85
N THR A 30 11.92 -18.77 5.23
CA THR A 30 12.63 -17.56 5.66
C THR A 30 12.95 -16.60 4.52
N THR A 31 12.46 -16.86 3.31
CA THR A 31 12.48 -15.88 2.22
C THR A 31 11.20 -15.05 2.27
N VAL A 32 10.91 -14.45 3.43
CA VAL A 32 10.02 -13.28 3.44
C VAL A 32 10.83 -12.22 2.71
N LEU A 33 10.39 -11.86 1.51
CA LEU A 33 11.00 -10.76 0.77
C LEU A 33 10.86 -9.50 1.65
N ASP A 34 11.96 -9.10 2.28
CA ASP A 34 12.01 -7.91 3.10
C ASP A 34 11.96 -6.71 2.15
N GLY A 35 10.91 -5.90 2.27
CA GLY A 35 10.73 -4.73 1.43
C GLY A 35 11.89 -3.74 1.56
N MET A 36 12.50 -3.63 2.75
CA MET A 36 13.67 -2.76 2.96
C MET A 36 14.88 -3.26 2.16
N GLN A 37 15.10 -4.57 2.11
CA GLN A 37 16.19 -5.16 1.31
C GLN A 37 15.97 -4.96 -0.18
N ILE A 38 14.72 -5.05 -0.65
CA ILE A 38 14.38 -4.74 -2.04
C ILE A 38 14.74 -3.29 -2.32
N VAL A 39 14.26 -2.33 -1.53
CA VAL A 39 14.51 -0.90 -1.74
C VAL A 39 16.01 -0.56 -1.70
N ALA A 40 16.76 -1.15 -0.77
CA ALA A 40 18.20 -0.93 -0.65
C ALA A 40 19.00 -1.30 -1.93
N GLY A 41 18.46 -2.19 -2.76
CA GLY A 41 19.08 -2.60 -4.03
C GLY A 41 18.62 -1.81 -5.26
N LEU A 42 17.69 -0.87 -5.12
CA LEU A 42 17.11 -0.12 -6.25
C LEU A 42 17.87 1.19 -6.47
N GLN A 43 18.20 1.50 -7.73
CA GLN A 43 18.64 2.84 -8.11
C GLN A 43 17.49 3.67 -8.70
N LYS A 44 16.49 2.99 -9.25
CA LYS A 44 15.35 3.59 -9.91
C LYS A 44 14.11 2.72 -9.78
N VAL A 45 12.97 3.37 -9.64
CA VAL A 45 11.65 2.75 -9.72
C VAL A 45 10.79 3.43 -10.77
N GLN A 46 9.82 2.69 -11.31
CA GLN A 46 8.75 3.22 -12.14
C GLN A 46 7.43 2.92 -11.47
N VAL A 47 6.63 3.96 -11.19
CA VAL A 47 5.29 3.80 -10.62
C VAL A 47 4.28 3.96 -11.74
N ARG A 48 3.42 2.97 -11.94
CA ARG A 48 2.37 3.00 -12.95
C ARG A 48 1.01 2.86 -12.30
N GLU A 49 0.18 3.88 -12.48
CA GLU A 49 -1.23 3.84 -12.12
C GLU A 49 -1.98 2.82 -13.00
N LEU A 50 -2.72 1.93 -12.34
CA LEU A 50 -3.61 0.96 -12.96
C LEU A 50 -5.01 1.57 -13.07
N ARG A 51 -5.17 2.58 -13.93
CA ARG A 51 -6.50 3.15 -14.23
C ARG A 51 -7.41 2.06 -14.74
N GLN A 52 -8.60 1.94 -14.17
CA GLN A 52 -9.60 1.06 -14.74
C GLN A 52 -10.27 1.80 -15.90
N MET A 53 -10.22 1.24 -17.12
CA MET A 53 -10.93 1.79 -18.29
C MET A 53 -12.42 2.07 -18.03
N VAL A 54 -13.01 1.41 -17.03
CA VAL A 54 -14.39 1.62 -16.58
C VAL A 54 -14.58 3.02 -15.96
N GLU A 55 -13.63 3.53 -15.17
CA GLU A 55 -13.71 4.87 -14.54
C GLU A 55 -13.77 5.99 -15.57
N ALA A 56 -12.97 5.86 -16.63
CA ALA A 56 -12.91 6.83 -17.73
C ALA A 56 -14.22 6.91 -18.54
N ILE A 57 -15.07 5.88 -18.46
CA ILE A 57 -16.33 5.78 -19.19
C ILE A 57 -17.52 6.11 -18.30
N THR A 58 -17.49 5.74 -17.01
CA THR A 58 -18.62 5.89 -16.09
C THR A 58 -18.54 7.12 -15.18
N GLY A 59 -17.36 7.76 -15.06
CA GLY A 59 -17.13 8.89 -14.17
C GLY A 59 -17.21 8.54 -12.67
N PHE A 60 -17.24 7.24 -12.35
CA PHE A 60 -17.26 6.74 -10.97
C PHE A 60 -15.83 6.54 -10.49
N ASP A 61 -15.44 7.34 -9.49
CA ASP A 61 -14.12 7.33 -8.88
C ASP A 61 -13.89 6.02 -8.10
N GLN A 62 -12.99 5.14 -8.55
CA GLN A 62 -12.60 3.94 -7.78
C GLN A 62 -11.22 4.12 -7.13
N ARG A 63 -10.91 3.17 -6.26
CA ARG A 63 -9.67 3.08 -5.48
C ARG A 63 -8.44 3.10 -6.40
N ASN A 64 -7.58 4.09 -6.21
CA ASN A 64 -6.34 4.20 -6.97
C ASN A 64 -5.45 2.99 -6.70
N LYS A 65 -4.90 2.41 -7.75
CA LYS A 65 -4.04 1.22 -7.69
C LYS A 65 -2.78 1.50 -8.48
N TYR A 66 -1.64 1.08 -7.96
CA TYR A 66 -0.35 1.33 -8.57
C TYR A 66 0.48 0.06 -8.58
N ILE A 67 1.19 -0.17 -9.69
CA ILE A 67 2.25 -1.16 -9.76
C ILE A 67 3.59 -0.43 -9.76
N VAL A 68 4.47 -0.83 -8.86
CA VAL A 68 5.85 -0.31 -8.79
C VAL A 68 6.75 -1.34 -9.44
N LYS A 69 7.52 -0.87 -10.41
CA LYS A 69 8.46 -1.67 -11.19
C LYS A 69 9.89 -1.26 -10.89
N ASP A 70 10.79 -2.22 -10.92
CA ASP A 70 12.23 -1.95 -10.93
C ASP A 70 12.72 -1.46 -12.31
N GLU A 71 14.03 -1.26 -12.39
CA GLU A 71 14.75 -0.82 -13.58
C GLU A 71 14.59 -1.79 -14.77
N ALA A 72 14.46 -3.09 -14.47
CA ALA A 72 14.26 -4.15 -15.45
C ALA A 72 12.77 -4.32 -15.84
N GLY A 73 11.87 -3.51 -15.27
CA GLY A 73 10.43 -3.55 -15.55
C GLY A 73 9.67 -4.65 -14.79
N ARG A 74 10.32 -5.34 -13.85
CA ARG A 74 9.71 -6.37 -13.01
C ARG A 74 8.85 -5.72 -11.93
N ASP A 75 7.68 -6.29 -11.67
CA ASP A 75 6.78 -5.81 -10.62
C ASP A 75 7.37 -6.18 -9.25
N ILE A 76 7.65 -5.18 -8.42
CA ILE A 76 8.29 -5.34 -7.09
C ILE A 76 7.36 -4.96 -5.94
N PHE A 77 6.50 -3.95 -6.14
CA PHE A 77 5.47 -3.58 -5.18
C PHE A 77 4.14 -3.34 -5.86
N TYR A 78 3.07 -3.54 -5.09
CA TYR A 78 1.72 -3.17 -5.46
C TYR A 78 1.17 -2.24 -4.38
N ALA A 79 0.66 -1.07 -4.76
CA ALA A 79 0.07 -0.13 -3.83
C ALA A 79 -1.43 0.04 -4.14
N VAL A 80 -2.26 0.03 -3.11
CA VAL A 80 -3.71 0.19 -3.22
C VAL A 80 -4.15 1.25 -2.26
N GLU A 81 -4.79 2.29 -2.79
CA GLU A 81 -5.48 3.27 -1.99
C GLU A 81 -6.80 2.67 -1.50
N GLU A 82 -7.02 2.71 -0.19
CA GLU A 82 -8.31 2.52 0.42
C GLU A 82 -8.84 3.88 0.85
N SER A 83 -9.96 4.28 0.25
CA SER A 83 -10.72 5.44 0.71
C SER A 83 -12.20 5.20 0.46
N ASN A 84 -13.02 5.63 1.42
CA ASN A 84 -14.46 5.46 1.41
C ASN A 84 -15.14 6.56 0.58
N VAL A 85 -16.38 6.31 0.15
CA VAL A 85 -17.17 7.25 -0.67
C VAL A 85 -17.32 8.62 0.01
N CYS A 86 -17.50 8.65 1.34
CA CYS A 86 -17.56 9.90 2.12
C CYS A 86 -16.20 10.61 2.20
N GLU A 87 -15.10 9.88 2.23
CA GLU A 87 -13.75 10.46 2.31
C GLU A 87 -13.40 11.18 0.99
N ARG A 88 -13.93 10.68 -0.13
CA ARG A 88 -13.74 11.23 -1.49
C ARG A 88 -14.68 12.36 -1.87
N ASN A 89 -15.92 12.35 -1.38
CA ASN A 89 -16.97 13.29 -1.84
C ASN A 89 -17.43 14.31 -0.80
N CYS A 90 -17.15 14.09 0.49
CA CYS A 90 -17.62 14.98 1.56
C CYS A 90 -16.55 15.96 2.06
N TYR A 91 -15.30 15.84 1.61
CA TYR A 91 -14.21 16.72 1.99
C TYR A 91 -13.55 17.34 0.75
N PRO A 92 -13.05 18.59 0.83
CA PRO A 92 -12.09 19.09 -0.14
C PRO A 92 -10.88 18.14 -0.22
N ALA A 93 -10.26 18.00 -1.40
CA ALA A 93 -9.13 17.08 -1.60
C ALA A 93 -7.97 17.31 -0.59
N ASP A 94 -7.72 18.57 -0.24
CA ASP A 94 -6.72 18.99 0.76
C ASP A 94 -7.04 18.53 2.19
N CYS A 95 -8.28 18.13 2.46
CA CYS A 95 -8.75 17.68 3.77
C CYS A 95 -9.07 16.18 3.82
N ALA A 96 -9.26 15.54 2.67
CA ALA A 96 -9.73 14.16 2.56
C ALA A 96 -8.75 13.16 3.18
N PRO A 97 -9.18 12.27 4.08
CA PRO A 97 -8.34 11.17 4.54
C PRO A 97 -8.18 10.12 3.45
N TRP A 98 -7.09 9.36 3.53
CA TRP A 98 -6.89 8.15 2.73
C TRP A 98 -5.89 7.22 3.40
N ASP A 99 -6.01 5.94 3.09
CA ASP A 99 -5.04 4.91 3.42
C ASP A 99 -4.40 4.37 2.13
N LEU A 100 -3.09 4.16 2.14
CA LEU A 100 -2.37 3.51 1.05
C LEU A 100 -1.64 2.29 1.60
N HIS A 101 -2.00 1.12 1.11
CA HIS A 101 -1.39 -0.15 1.49
C HIS A 101 -0.38 -0.59 0.44
N ILE A 102 0.86 -0.84 0.84
CA ILE A 102 1.95 -1.25 -0.04
C ILE A 102 2.30 -2.72 0.25
N TYR A 103 2.23 -3.53 -0.79
CA TYR A 103 2.51 -4.96 -0.74
C TYR A 103 3.80 -5.28 -1.49
N VAL A 104 4.65 -6.11 -0.90
CA VAL A 104 5.79 -6.73 -1.59
C VAL A 104 5.26 -7.83 -2.51
N LEU A 105 5.74 -7.83 -3.75
CA LEU A 105 5.38 -8.82 -4.76
C LEU A 105 6.43 -9.92 -4.86
N GLY A 106 5.96 -11.16 -4.81
CA GLY A 106 6.78 -12.33 -5.13
C GLY A 106 7.05 -12.48 -6.63
N PRO A 107 7.81 -13.53 -7.02
CA PRO A 107 8.17 -13.79 -8.42
C PRO A 107 6.98 -13.94 -9.39
N ASN A 108 5.81 -14.32 -8.86
CA ASN A 108 4.58 -14.49 -9.63
C ASN A 108 3.76 -13.18 -9.75
N GLY A 109 4.30 -12.06 -9.28
CA GLY A 109 3.64 -10.74 -9.28
C GLY A 109 2.29 -10.78 -8.56
N LEU A 110 1.29 -10.08 -9.12
CA LEU A 110 -0.07 -10.01 -8.57
C LEU A 110 -0.83 -11.35 -8.50
N ARG A 111 -0.30 -12.41 -9.13
CA ARG A 111 -0.90 -13.76 -9.08
C ARG A 111 -0.32 -14.62 -7.95
N GLY A 112 0.73 -14.13 -7.29
CA GLY A 112 1.38 -14.80 -6.17
C GLY A 112 0.98 -14.21 -4.82
N ASP A 113 1.81 -14.51 -3.83
CA ASP A 113 1.64 -13.99 -2.47
C ASP A 113 1.89 -12.48 -2.43
N LEU A 114 0.97 -11.78 -1.77
CA LEU A 114 1.06 -10.36 -1.47
C LEU A 114 1.39 -10.21 0.01
N ILE A 115 2.58 -9.68 0.32
CA ILE A 115 2.99 -9.44 1.70
C ILE A 115 2.75 -7.96 2.01
N HIS A 116 1.78 -7.66 2.87
CA HIS A 116 1.52 -6.29 3.30
C HIS A 116 2.71 -5.77 4.11
N TRP A 117 3.37 -4.72 3.63
CA TRP A 117 4.63 -4.25 4.18
C TRP A 117 4.51 -2.86 4.82
N LEU A 118 4.01 -1.87 4.07
CA LEU A 118 3.84 -0.52 4.59
C LEU A 118 2.37 -0.11 4.52
N THR A 119 1.96 0.63 5.54
CA THR A 119 0.72 1.39 5.54
C THR A 119 1.07 2.87 5.56
N VAL A 120 0.48 3.65 4.66
CA VAL A 120 0.54 5.11 4.71
C VAL A 120 -0.84 5.64 5.05
N HIS A 121 -0.99 6.20 6.25
CA HIS A 121 -2.25 6.75 6.73
C HIS A 121 -2.20 8.27 6.69
N ARG A 122 -3.14 8.89 5.97
CA ARG A 122 -3.37 10.33 6.05
C ARG A 122 -4.73 10.58 6.72
N PRO A 123 -4.76 11.14 7.94
CA PRO A 123 -6.00 11.50 8.59
C PRO A 123 -6.66 12.72 7.92
N CYS A 124 -7.94 12.91 8.21
CA CYS A 124 -8.66 14.10 7.80
C CYS A 124 -8.06 15.32 8.52
N SER A 125 -7.75 16.37 7.76
CA SER A 125 -7.27 17.64 8.31
C SER A 125 -8.20 18.77 7.91
N CYS A 126 -8.69 19.56 8.87
CA CYS A 126 -9.36 20.82 8.56
C CYS A 126 -8.31 21.85 8.11
N THR A 127 -7.92 21.79 6.84
CA THR A 127 -6.99 22.73 6.24
C THR A 127 -7.75 24.00 5.85
N CYS A 128 -7.33 25.14 6.39
CA CYS A 128 -7.89 26.45 6.05
C CYS A 128 -6.73 27.39 5.68
N LEU A 129 -6.74 27.89 4.44
CA LEU A 129 -5.62 28.62 3.85
C LEU A 129 -4.32 27.79 3.95
N CYS A 130 -3.41 28.18 4.84
CA CYS A 130 -2.11 27.56 5.07
C CYS A 130 -2.02 26.84 6.42
N ALA A 131 -3.06 26.88 7.25
CA ALA A 131 -3.04 26.29 8.59
C ALA A 131 -3.49 24.82 8.53
N ASN A 132 -2.87 23.98 9.37
CA ASN A 132 -3.22 22.57 9.55
C ASN A 132 -3.15 21.78 8.24
N ARG A 133 -2.01 21.86 7.54
CA ARG A 133 -1.75 21.05 6.35
C ARG A 133 -1.72 19.56 6.73
N PRO A 134 -2.22 18.68 5.85
CA PRO A 134 -2.26 17.26 6.10
C PRO A 134 -0.85 16.68 6.24
N VAL A 135 -0.74 15.66 7.08
CA VAL A 135 0.47 14.86 7.26
C VAL A 135 0.09 13.42 7.00
N ALA A 136 0.87 12.70 6.20
CA ALA A 136 0.71 11.26 6.02
C ALA A 136 1.78 10.52 6.83
N TYR A 137 1.37 9.47 7.53
CA TYR A 137 2.20 8.70 8.45
C TYR A 137 2.54 7.37 7.79
N VAL A 138 3.83 7.02 7.72
CA VAL A 138 4.31 5.77 7.13
C VAL A 138 4.67 4.80 8.25
N THR A 139 3.97 3.68 8.34
CA THR A 139 4.22 2.63 9.32
C THR A 139 4.55 1.30 8.65
N GLU A 140 5.39 0.51 9.30
CA GLU A 140 5.56 -0.89 8.93
C GLU A 140 4.38 -1.72 9.45
N THR A 141 3.65 -2.38 8.56
CA THR A 141 2.41 -3.10 8.89
C THR A 141 2.64 -4.23 9.90
N SER A 142 3.79 -4.87 9.88
CA SER A 142 4.03 -6.06 10.73
C SER A 142 4.30 -5.73 12.20
N THR A 143 4.81 -4.52 12.48
CA THR A 143 5.25 -4.07 13.79
C THR A 143 4.49 -2.85 14.30
N ASP A 144 3.66 -2.22 13.45
CA ASP A 144 3.06 -0.89 13.66
C ASP A 144 4.08 0.20 14.00
N GLN A 145 5.35 -0.01 13.63
CA GLN A 145 6.41 0.94 13.88
C GLN A 145 6.31 2.12 12.92
N LEU A 146 6.30 3.35 13.47
CA LEU A 146 6.44 4.57 12.69
C LEU A 146 7.84 4.64 12.07
N LEU A 147 7.90 4.75 10.75
CA LEU A 147 9.14 4.92 9.99
C LEU A 147 9.41 6.40 9.68
N GLY A 148 8.35 7.18 9.48
CA GLY A 148 8.46 8.59 9.13
C GLY A 148 7.14 9.22 8.72
N THR A 149 7.19 10.46 8.25
CA THR A 149 6.02 11.21 7.81
C THR A 149 6.27 11.97 6.52
N LEU A 150 5.23 12.13 5.71
CA LEU A 150 5.20 13.00 4.54
C LEU A 150 4.41 14.26 4.88
N HIS A 151 5.02 15.42 4.65
CA HIS A 151 4.48 16.73 4.99
C HIS A 151 4.52 17.67 3.78
N ASP A 152 3.41 18.36 3.48
CA ASP A 152 3.38 19.50 2.56
C ASP A 152 3.70 20.78 3.37
N PRO A 153 4.91 21.36 3.26
CA PRO A 153 5.27 22.56 4.01
C PRO A 153 4.55 23.82 3.54
N TYR A 154 3.72 23.73 2.49
CA TYR A 154 3.14 24.83 1.74
C TYR A 154 4.23 25.74 1.15
N ALA A 155 4.40 25.65 -0.16
CA ALA A 155 5.15 26.64 -0.91
C ALA A 155 4.18 27.37 -1.85
N CYS A 156 4.14 28.71 -1.76
CA CYS A 156 3.19 29.50 -2.54
C CYS A 156 3.41 29.27 -4.04
N CYS A 157 2.39 28.71 -4.69
CA CYS A 157 2.40 28.29 -6.08
C CYS A 157 3.43 27.20 -6.43
N ASP A 158 4.15 26.58 -5.49
CA ASP A 158 5.22 25.62 -5.78
C ASP A 158 4.87 24.24 -5.20
N LEU A 159 5.10 23.18 -6.00
CA LEU A 159 4.95 21.80 -5.53
C LEU A 159 6.14 21.46 -4.64
N THR A 160 5.92 21.47 -3.32
CA THR A 160 6.96 21.09 -2.35
C THR A 160 6.43 20.02 -1.41
N PHE A 161 7.27 19.04 -1.08
CA PHE A 161 6.97 18.07 -0.02
C PHE A 161 8.24 17.72 0.74
N LYS A 162 8.05 17.35 2.01
CA LYS A 162 9.12 16.94 2.91
C LYS A 162 8.83 15.55 3.44
N ILE A 163 9.87 14.73 3.47
CA ILE A 163 9.86 13.46 4.18
C ILE A 163 10.65 13.68 5.47
N LYS A 164 10.07 13.25 6.58
CA LYS A 164 10.70 13.26 7.88
C LYS A 164 10.93 11.83 8.37
N ASP A 165 12.02 11.62 9.08
CA ASP A 165 12.26 10.35 9.80
C ASP A 165 11.29 10.17 10.98
N ALA A 166 11.36 9.01 11.65
CA ALA A 166 10.56 8.70 12.83
C ALA A 166 10.81 9.65 14.01
N ALA A 167 11.95 10.36 14.05
CA ALA A 167 12.26 11.36 15.07
C ALA A 167 11.75 12.77 14.70
N GLY A 168 11.22 12.96 13.49
CA GLY A 168 10.66 14.22 12.99
C GLY A 168 11.67 15.12 12.26
N ASN A 169 12.90 14.66 12.04
CA ASN A 169 13.92 15.40 11.30
C ASN A 169 13.62 15.34 9.81
N ASP A 170 13.77 16.45 9.09
CA ASP A 170 13.67 16.45 7.62
C ASP A 170 14.80 15.58 7.06
N VAL A 171 14.47 14.63 6.19
CA VAL A 171 15.45 13.77 5.51
C VAL A 171 15.48 14.00 4.00
N ILE A 172 14.33 14.27 3.39
CA ILE A 172 14.23 14.55 1.95
C ILE A 172 13.30 15.73 1.74
N THR A 173 13.69 16.64 0.86
CA THR A 173 12.83 17.71 0.36
C THR A 173 12.68 17.56 -1.16
N GLY A 174 11.44 17.44 -1.62
CA GLY A 174 11.08 17.47 -3.04
C GLY A 174 10.60 18.85 -3.46
N VAL A 175 11.14 19.38 -4.56
CA VAL A 175 10.75 20.68 -5.14
C VAL A 175 10.44 20.52 -6.63
N GLY A 176 9.22 20.87 -7.03
CA GLY A 176 8.75 20.81 -8.42
C GLY A 176 8.73 22.17 -9.12
N GLY A 177 8.84 23.29 -8.41
CA GLY A 177 8.61 24.61 -8.98
C GLY A 177 7.12 24.88 -9.24
N CYS A 178 6.82 26.06 -9.77
CA CYS A 178 5.45 26.58 -9.82
C CYS A 178 4.73 26.56 -11.18
N CYS A 179 5.45 26.31 -12.27
CA CYS A 179 4.95 26.60 -13.62
C CYS A 179 5.33 25.53 -14.66
N GLN A 180 5.47 24.27 -14.24
CA GLN A 180 5.66 23.20 -15.21
C GLN A 180 4.40 23.02 -16.05
N LEU A 181 4.56 22.89 -17.37
CA LEU A 181 3.43 22.72 -18.28
C LEU A 181 2.59 21.49 -17.93
N GLY A 182 3.19 20.41 -17.40
CA GLY A 182 2.45 19.24 -16.93
C GLY A 182 1.60 19.46 -15.68
N MET A 183 1.83 20.56 -14.94
CA MET A 183 0.96 20.98 -13.83
C MET A 183 -0.09 22.02 -14.28
N CYS A 184 0.28 22.94 -15.19
CA CYS A 184 -0.58 24.05 -15.59
C CYS A 184 -1.49 23.73 -16.79
N CYS A 185 -1.20 22.68 -17.56
CA CYS A 185 -1.95 22.30 -18.76
C CYS A 185 -2.48 20.87 -18.63
N PRO A 186 -3.81 20.66 -18.62
CA PRO A 186 -4.40 19.33 -18.44
C PRO A 186 -4.37 18.45 -19.69
N LEU A 187 -3.88 18.98 -20.83
CA LEU A 187 -3.87 18.23 -22.08
C LEU A 187 -2.71 17.24 -22.10
N PRO A 188 -2.94 15.96 -22.45
CA PRO A 188 -1.88 14.97 -22.52
C PRO A 188 -1.10 15.14 -23.83
N CYS A 189 -0.41 16.27 -24.03
CA CYS A 189 0.36 16.56 -25.23
C CYS A 189 1.75 17.11 -24.91
N GLY A 190 2.76 16.60 -25.62
CA GLY A 190 4.14 17.09 -25.54
C GLY A 190 4.64 17.28 -24.09
N PRO A 191 5.17 18.46 -23.73
CA PRO A 191 5.72 18.72 -22.40
C PRO A 191 4.67 18.70 -21.28
N CYS A 192 3.37 18.75 -21.59
CA CYS A 192 2.29 18.69 -20.60
C CYS A 192 2.09 17.26 -20.03
N GLN A 193 2.75 16.25 -20.58
CA GLN A 193 2.72 14.88 -20.05
C GLN A 193 3.76 14.64 -18.94
N HIS A 194 4.59 15.64 -18.62
CA HIS A 194 5.74 15.47 -17.74
C HIS A 194 5.74 16.53 -16.64
N VAL A 195 6.00 16.06 -15.42
CA VAL A 195 6.31 16.89 -14.24
C VAL A 195 7.55 16.30 -13.62
N GLY A 196 8.62 17.09 -13.52
CA GLY A 196 9.85 16.73 -12.82
C GLY A 196 9.81 17.24 -11.40
N VAL A 197 10.21 16.43 -10.43
CA VAL A 197 10.42 16.89 -9.05
C VAL A 197 11.84 16.53 -8.68
N GLU A 198 12.62 17.52 -8.27
CA GLU A 198 13.97 17.29 -7.77
C GLU A 198 13.90 16.92 -6.30
N LEU A 199 14.56 15.81 -5.93
CA LEU A 199 14.67 15.37 -4.55
C LEU A 199 16.05 15.74 -4.02
N THR A 200 16.07 16.37 -2.85
CA THR A 200 17.29 16.79 -2.17
C THR A 200 17.35 16.19 -0.78
N ASP A 201 18.49 15.59 -0.42
CA ASP A 201 18.73 15.15 0.95
C ASP A 201 18.83 16.37 1.86
N SER A 202 18.10 16.33 2.97
CA SER A 202 18.16 17.35 4.02
C SER A 202 19.34 16.98 4.93
N MET A 203 20.52 17.53 4.63
CA MET A 203 21.74 17.38 5.44
C MET A 203 21.64 18.13 6.77
#